data_AF-A0A7V1SBH7-F1
#
_entry.id   AF-A0A7V1SBH7-F1
#
_cell.length_a   1.000
_cell.length_b   1.000
_cell.length_c   1.000
_cell.angle_alpha   90.00
_cell.angle_beta   90.00
_cell.angle_gamma   90.00
#
_symmetry.space_group_name_H-M   'P 1'
#
loop_
_entity.id
_entity.type
_entity.pdbx_description
1 polymer ?
#
loop_
_entity_poly.entity_id
_entity_poly.type
_entity_poly.pdbx_seq_one_letter_code
_entity_poly.pdbx_strand_id
1 'polypeptide(L)'
;MKIAVLVAFLALFIANVSAIKSRYSLIIDQNQQQKTRTAKEIFMIECARCHGGNGRAETPEGLDLAATDLTSERVKKMSRKKITEVIINGKGAMPGFRNKLSRKEIAALAGYIKKL
;
A
#
# COMPACT_ATOMS: atom_id res chain seq x y z
N MET A 1 -57.95 22.57 -0.89
CA MET A 1 -56.88 23.38 -0.24
C MET A 1 -55.87 22.54 0.55
N LYS A 2 -56.25 21.46 1.26
CA LYS A 2 -55.31 20.63 2.05
C LYS A 2 -54.28 19.82 1.22
N ILE A 3 -54.65 19.40 0.00
CA ILE A 3 -53.79 18.58 -0.89
C ILE A 3 -52.63 19.39 -1.47
N ALA A 4 -52.86 20.66 -1.87
CA ALA A 4 -51.82 21.53 -2.43
C ALA A 4 -50.71 21.84 -1.41
N VAL A 5 -51.06 21.93 -0.12
CA VAL A 5 -50.12 22.17 0.97
C VAL A 5 -49.23 20.95 1.22
N LEU A 6 -49.79 19.74 1.19
CA LEU A 6 -49.04 18.48 1.33
C LEU A 6 -48.06 18.24 0.18
N VAL A 7 -48.46 18.55 -1.06
CA VAL A 7 -47.61 18.41 -2.25
C VAL A 7 -46.44 19.41 -2.23
N ALA A 8 -46.67 20.64 -1.75
CA ALA A 8 -45.61 21.64 -1.60
C ALA A 8 -44.57 21.25 -0.54
N PHE A 9 -44.99 20.68 0.59
CA PHE A 9 -44.06 20.20 1.62
C PHE A 9 -43.25 18.98 1.17
N LEU A 10 -43.85 18.06 0.40
CA LEU A 10 -43.14 16.90 -0.16
C LEU A 10 -42.07 17.33 -1.17
N ALA A 11 -42.37 18.30 -2.03
CA ALA A 11 -41.43 18.83 -3.02
C ALA A 11 -40.23 19.56 -2.38
N LEU A 12 -40.47 20.30 -1.28
CA LEU A 12 -39.41 20.95 -0.51
C LEU A 12 -38.48 19.94 0.19
N PHE A 13 -39.02 18.80 0.65
CA PHE A 13 -38.22 17.74 1.26
C PHE A 13 -37.32 17.04 0.22
N ILE A 14 -37.84 16.77 -0.98
CA ILE A 14 -37.11 16.12 -2.09
C ILE A 14 -35.98 17.03 -2.63
N ALA A 15 -36.19 18.34 -2.69
CA ALA A 15 -35.16 19.30 -3.10
C ALA A 15 -33.97 19.33 -2.12
N ASN A 16 -34.22 19.16 -0.82
CA ASN A 16 -33.17 19.15 0.21
C ASN A 16 -32.31 17.87 0.17
N VAL A 17 -32.89 16.71 -0.12
CA VAL A 17 -32.15 15.43 -0.26
C VAL A 17 -31.19 15.45 -1.46
N SER A 18 -31.60 16.07 -2.57
CA SER A 18 -30.76 16.20 -3.78
C SER A 18 -29.50 17.04 -3.53
N ALA A 19 -29.60 18.08 -2.69
CA ALA A 19 -28.45 18.91 -2.31
C ALA A 19 -27.46 18.18 -1.37
N ILE A 20 -27.96 17.28 -0.51
CA ILE A 20 -27.13 16.48 0.41
C ILE A 20 -26.33 15.43 -0.37
N LYS A 21 -26.92 14.77 -1.37
CA LYS A 21 -26.24 13.75 -2.20
C LYS A 21 -25.02 14.33 -2.94
N SER A 22 -25.12 15.58 -3.41
CA SER A 22 -24.05 16.31 -4.10
C SER A 22 -22.88 16.68 -3.18
N ARG A 23 -23.17 17.08 -1.93
CA ARG A 23 -22.12 17.34 -0.91
C ARG A 23 -21.49 16.05 -0.38
N TYR A 24 -22.26 14.96 -0.32
CA TYR A 24 -21.76 13.65 0.15
C TYR A 24 -20.73 13.06 -0.83
N SER A 25 -20.92 13.19 -2.14
CA SER A 25 -19.95 12.71 -3.14
C SER A 25 -18.56 13.37 -3.06
N LEU A 26 -18.47 14.60 -2.56
CA LEU A 26 -17.18 15.29 -2.38
C LEU A 26 -16.43 14.83 -1.12
N ILE A 27 -17.14 14.30 -0.12
CA ILE A 27 -16.56 13.82 1.14
C ILE A 27 -16.12 12.34 1.02
N ILE A 28 -16.83 11.55 0.22
CA ILE A 28 -16.52 10.12 0.02
C ILE A 28 -15.25 9.88 -0.81
N ASP A 29 -14.85 10.82 -1.66
CA ASP A 29 -13.62 10.72 -2.47
C ASP A 29 -12.33 10.78 -1.60
N GLN A 30 -12.39 11.50 -0.47
CA GLN A 30 -11.26 11.59 0.47
C GLN A 30 -11.00 10.26 1.21
N ASN A 31 -12.03 9.43 1.40
CA ASN A 31 -11.91 8.14 2.10
C ASN A 31 -11.53 6.97 1.17
N GLN A 32 -11.44 7.21 -0.15
CA GLN A 32 -10.91 6.25 -1.12
C GLN A 32 -9.50 6.59 -1.63
N GLN A 33 -8.96 7.76 -1.27
CA GLN A 33 -7.60 8.17 -1.61
C GLN A 33 -6.56 7.76 -0.57
N GLN A 34 -6.64 6.53 -0.04
CA GLN A 34 -5.42 5.87 0.41
C GLN A 34 -4.64 5.48 -0.86
N LYS A 35 -3.89 6.45 -1.42
CA LYS A 35 -3.02 6.26 -2.59
C LYS A 35 -2.23 4.97 -2.40
N THR A 36 -2.63 3.90 -3.10
CA THR A 36 -2.01 2.59 -2.92
C THR A 36 -0.59 2.70 -3.49
N ARG A 37 0.41 2.72 -2.61
CA ARG A 37 1.82 2.73 -3.01
C ARG A 37 2.11 1.47 -3.82
N THR A 38 2.81 1.63 -4.94
CA THR A 38 3.28 0.51 -5.74
C THR A 38 4.39 -0.24 -5.01
N ALA A 39 4.58 -1.53 -5.33
CA ALA A 39 5.66 -2.31 -4.73
C ALA A 39 7.05 -1.71 -5.02
N LYS A 40 7.24 -1.10 -6.20
CA LYS A 40 8.49 -0.42 -6.55
C LYS A 40 8.72 0.81 -5.66
N GLU A 41 7.71 1.67 -5.48
CA GLU A 41 7.83 2.84 -4.58
C GLU A 41 8.16 2.41 -3.16
N ILE A 42 7.46 1.39 -2.65
CA ILE A 42 7.73 0.86 -1.30
C ILE A 42 9.14 0.29 -1.22
N PHE A 43 9.59 -0.47 -2.22
CA PHE A 43 10.95 -1.01 -2.24
C PHE A 43 11.99 0.11 -2.21
N MET A 44 11.82 1.15 -3.02
CA MET A 44 12.74 2.28 -3.06
C MET A 44 12.82 3.04 -1.73
N ILE A 45 11.71 3.15 -1.00
CA ILE A 45 11.65 3.87 0.28
C ILE A 45 12.12 3.00 1.45
N GLU A 46 11.71 1.73 1.48
CA GLU A 46 11.82 0.88 2.66
C GLU A 46 12.96 -0.15 2.58
N CYS A 47 13.43 -0.49 1.38
CA CYS A 47 14.37 -1.60 1.16
C CYS A 47 15.67 -1.16 0.49
N ALA A 48 15.60 -0.22 -0.44
CA ALA A 48 16.72 0.14 -1.32
C ALA A 48 17.90 0.80 -0.59
N ARG A 49 17.70 1.34 0.63
CA ARG A 49 18.80 1.86 1.45
C ARG A 49 19.90 0.82 1.69
N CYS A 50 19.53 -0.44 1.93
CA CYS A 50 20.50 -1.51 2.16
C CYS A 50 20.61 -2.45 0.95
N HIS A 51 19.51 -2.72 0.26
CA HIS A 51 19.50 -3.64 -0.88
C HIS A 51 19.83 -2.98 -2.22
N GLY A 52 19.97 -1.66 -2.27
CA GLY A 52 20.14 -0.89 -3.51
C GLY A 52 18.87 -0.84 -4.35
N GLY A 53 18.74 0.19 -5.20
CA GLY A 53 17.61 0.30 -6.14
C GLY A 53 17.57 -0.82 -7.19
N ASN A 54 18.71 -1.47 -7.43
CA ASN A 54 18.85 -2.63 -8.31
C ASN A 54 18.75 -3.99 -7.57
N GLY A 55 18.57 -3.99 -6.24
CA GLY A 55 18.48 -5.21 -5.45
C GLY A 55 19.80 -5.94 -5.16
N ARG A 56 20.95 -5.42 -5.60
CA ARG A 56 22.26 -6.10 -5.50
C ARG A 56 22.97 -5.94 -4.15
N ALA A 57 22.43 -5.12 -3.26
CA ALA A 57 23.00 -4.79 -1.95
C ALA A 57 24.39 -4.13 -1.99
N GLU A 58 24.76 -3.50 -3.11
CA GLU A 58 26.03 -2.80 -3.32
C GLU A 58 26.03 -1.37 -2.72
N THR A 59 25.19 -1.12 -1.71
CA THR A 59 25.16 0.16 -0.99
C THR A 59 26.16 0.13 0.18
N PRO A 60 26.69 1.27 0.65
CA PRO A 60 27.55 1.30 1.83
C PRO A 60 26.95 0.54 3.02
N GLU A 61 25.70 0.86 3.39
CA GLU A 61 25.03 0.13 4.49
C GLU A 61 24.72 -1.34 4.16
N GLY A 62 24.48 -1.66 2.90
CA GLY A 62 24.30 -3.03 2.44
C GLY A 62 25.55 -3.86 2.64
N LEU A 63 26.72 -3.32 2.32
CA LEU A 63 28.02 -3.96 2.50
C LEU A 63 28.33 -4.12 4.00
N ASP A 64 28.16 -3.05 4.79
CA ASP A 64 28.44 -3.05 6.24
C ASP A 64 27.58 -4.07 7.00
N LEU A 65 26.31 -4.22 6.60
CA LEU A 65 25.37 -5.14 7.24
C LEU A 65 25.32 -6.53 6.58
N ALA A 66 26.17 -6.78 5.58
CA ALA A 66 26.16 -7.99 4.77
C ALA A 66 24.75 -8.33 4.22
N ALA A 67 24.06 -7.31 3.71
CA ALA A 67 22.75 -7.46 3.08
C ALA A 67 22.83 -8.41 1.88
N THR A 68 21.77 -9.18 1.69
CA THR A 68 21.71 -10.17 0.60
C THR A 68 21.45 -9.49 -0.75
N ASP A 69 22.21 -9.89 -1.77
CA ASP A 69 21.84 -9.68 -3.18
C ASP A 69 20.54 -10.43 -3.51
N LEU A 70 19.49 -9.66 -3.75
CA LEU A 70 18.14 -10.13 -4.04
C LEU A 70 18.01 -10.68 -5.47
N THR A 71 18.95 -10.37 -6.36
CA THR A 71 18.98 -10.85 -7.75
C THR A 71 19.62 -12.24 -7.88
N SER A 72 20.25 -12.71 -6.80
CA SER A 72 20.94 -14.00 -6.74
C SER A 72 20.01 -15.20 -6.95
N GLU A 73 20.53 -16.25 -7.57
CA GLU A 73 19.80 -17.51 -7.81
C GLU A 73 19.26 -18.14 -6.51
N ARG A 74 19.97 -17.97 -5.40
CA ARG A 74 19.53 -18.42 -4.08
C ARG A 74 18.20 -17.76 -3.69
N VAL A 75 18.07 -16.44 -3.87
CA VAL A 75 16.84 -15.70 -3.57
C VAL A 75 15.76 -16.03 -4.59
N LYS A 76 16.10 -16.12 -5.88
CA LYS A 76 15.18 -16.53 -6.95
C LYS A 76 14.59 -17.93 -6.75
N LYS A 77 15.29 -18.84 -6.06
CA LYS A 77 14.76 -20.17 -5.70
C LYS A 77 13.86 -20.17 -4.45
N MET A 78 13.88 -19.13 -3.62
CA MET A 78 13.01 -19.06 -2.44
C MET A 78 11.54 -18.98 -2.83
N SER A 79 10.62 -19.54 -2.04
CA SER A 79 9.20 -19.35 -2.30
C SER A 79 8.77 -17.91 -1.98
N ARG A 80 7.69 -17.42 -2.62
CA ARG A 80 7.08 -16.12 -2.27
C ARG A 80 6.69 -16.07 -0.79
N LYS A 81 6.18 -17.18 -0.25
CA LYS A 81 5.87 -17.32 1.18
C LYS A 81 7.10 -17.06 2.05
N LYS A 82 8.26 -17.63 1.68
CA LYS A 82 9.49 -17.43 2.45
C LYS A 82 9.97 -15.97 2.42
N ILE A 83 9.89 -15.33 1.25
CA ILE A 83 10.23 -13.89 1.12
C ILE A 83 9.28 -13.04 1.96
N THR A 84 7.98 -13.31 1.91
CA THR A 84 6.97 -12.64 2.76
C THR A 84 7.29 -12.79 4.24
N GLU A 85 7.63 -13.99 4.72
CA GLU A 85 8.00 -14.22 6.11
C GLU A 85 9.22 -13.40 6.55
N VAL A 86 10.23 -13.28 5.68
CA VAL A 86 11.42 -12.47 5.94
C VAL A 86 11.07 -10.98 6.02
N ILE A 87 10.21 -10.48 5.12
CA ILE A 87 9.77 -9.07 5.16
C ILE A 87 8.98 -8.79 6.46
N ILE A 88 8.11 -9.71 6.88
CA ILE A 88 7.27 -9.56 8.08
C ILE A 88 8.14 -9.51 9.34
N ASN A 89 9.08 -10.45 9.47
CA ASN A 89 9.79 -10.70 10.72
C ASN A 89 11.19 -10.07 10.77
N GLY A 90 11.75 -9.67 9.64
CA GLY A 90 13.16 -9.32 9.53
C GLY A 90 14.07 -10.55 9.51
N LYS A 91 15.37 -10.32 9.34
CA LYS A 91 16.41 -11.35 9.43
C LYS A 91 17.76 -10.70 9.69
N GLY A 92 18.45 -11.13 10.74
CA GLY A 92 19.74 -10.52 11.13
C GLY A 92 19.55 -9.04 11.41
N ALA A 93 20.31 -8.18 10.72
CA ALA A 93 20.20 -6.73 10.84
C ALA A 93 18.97 -6.13 10.12
N MET A 94 18.30 -6.88 9.23
CA MET A 94 17.10 -6.39 8.54
C MET A 94 15.91 -6.34 9.52
N PRO A 95 15.29 -5.17 9.76
CA PRO A 95 14.13 -5.06 10.63
C PRO A 95 12.88 -5.74 10.05
N GLY A 96 11.94 -6.10 10.91
CA GLY A 96 10.63 -6.61 10.49
C GLY A 96 9.65 -5.48 10.16
N PHE A 97 8.87 -5.65 9.09
CA PHE A 97 7.95 -4.63 8.58
C PHE A 97 6.47 -4.87 8.95
N ARG A 98 6.16 -5.86 9.78
CA ARG A 98 4.78 -6.23 10.14
C ARG A 98 3.91 -5.08 10.68
N ASN A 99 4.52 -4.14 11.38
CA ASN A 99 3.83 -3.01 12.00
C ASN A 99 3.90 -1.73 11.15
N LYS A 100 4.62 -1.77 10.02
CA LYS A 100 4.84 -0.63 9.13
C LYS A 100 4.12 -0.77 7.79
N LEU A 101 4.01 -1.99 7.26
CA LEU A 101 3.42 -2.28 5.96
C LEU A 101 2.18 -3.16 6.11
N SER A 102 1.17 -2.88 5.30
CA SER A 102 -0.02 -3.73 5.22
C SER A 102 0.30 -5.09 4.60
N ARG A 103 -0.53 -6.10 4.89
CA ARG A 103 -0.39 -7.45 4.29
C ARG A 103 -0.36 -7.42 2.76
N LYS A 104 -1.14 -6.52 2.15
CA LYS A 104 -1.20 -6.34 0.68
C LYS A 104 0.12 -5.79 0.14
N GLU A 105 0.69 -4.79 0.80
CA GLU A 105 1.98 -4.21 0.42
C GLU A 105 3.13 -5.22 0.56
N ILE A 106 3.15 -5.99 1.66
CA ILE A 106 4.15 -7.05 1.87
C ILE A 106 4.05 -8.12 0.78
N ALA A 107 2.84 -8.57 0.45
CA ALA A 107 2.63 -9.55 -0.61
C ALA A 107 3.03 -9.02 -2.00
N ALA A 108 2.82 -7.72 -2.25
CA ALA A 108 3.24 -7.05 -3.46
C ALA A 108 4.78 -6.93 -3.54
N LEU A 109 5.44 -6.55 -2.44
CA LEU A 109 6.90 -6.53 -2.33
C LEU A 109 7.53 -7.90 -2.59
N ALA A 110 6.99 -8.97 -1.98
CA ALA A 110 7.49 -10.33 -2.22
C ALA A 110 7.38 -10.74 -3.70
N GLY A 111 6.33 -10.26 -4.40
CA GLY A 111 6.17 -10.44 -5.84
C GLY A 111 7.15 -9.60 -6.66
N TYR A 112 7.44 -8.37 -6.22
CA TYR A 112 8.40 -7.48 -6.86
C TYR A 112 9.83 -8.01 -6.74
N ILE A 113 10.26 -8.41 -5.54
CA ILE A 113 11.57 -9.00 -5.27
C ILE A 113 11.82 -10.24 -6.12
N LYS A 114 10.78 -11.06 -6.35
CA LYS A 114 10.87 -12.24 -7.22
C LYS A 114 11.19 -11.95 -8.68
N LYS A 115 10.98 -10.72 -9.13
CA LYS A 115 11.19 -10.27 -10.51
C LYS A 115 12.46 -9.41 -10.67
N LEU A 116 13.22 -9.21 -9.60
CA LEU A 116 14.52 -8.52 -9.64
C LEU A 116 15.60 -9.38 -10.32
#